data_AF-A0A3B9MFH5-F1
#
_entry.id   AF-A0A3B9MFH5-F1
#
_cell.length_a   1.000
_cell.length_b   1.000
_cell.length_c   1.000
_cell.angle_alpha   90.00
_cell.angle_beta   90.00
_cell.angle_gamma   90.00
#
_symmetry.space_group_name_H-M   'P 1'
#
loop_
_entity.id
_entity.type
_entity.pdbx_description
1 polymer ?
#
loop_
_entity_poly.entity_id
_entity_poly.type
_entity_poly.pdbx_seq_one_letter_code
_entity_poly.pdbx_strand_id
1 'polypeptide(L)'
;MSNHSLAIEAGRATLSRTLVTCGLLLLVLVLILVGAAVVGSQRLPLASSLCALSGSSGCGLSPEQRAILLDIRLPRILLAGAVGMCLATAGASYQALLRNPLAEP
;
A
#
# COMPACT_ATOMS: atom_id res chain seq x y z
N MET A 1 -7.77 29.54 -33.42
CA MET A 1 -6.80 28.45 -33.16
C MET A 1 -6.23 28.38 -31.73
N SER A 2 -6.56 29.27 -30.78
CA SER A 2 -5.94 29.31 -29.44
C SER A 2 -6.50 28.29 -28.41
N ASN A 3 -7.74 27.83 -28.56
CA ASN A 3 -8.43 27.06 -27.52
C ASN A 3 -8.00 25.58 -27.41
N HIS A 4 -7.39 25.00 -28.45
CA HIS A 4 -6.95 23.59 -28.40
C HIS A 4 -5.65 23.39 -27.61
N SER A 5 -4.79 24.42 -27.53
CA SER A 5 -3.51 24.32 -26.81
C SER A 5 -3.68 24.36 -25.29
N LEU A 6 -4.63 25.16 -24.78
CA LEU A 6 -4.92 25.26 -23.34
C LEU A 6 -5.53 23.97 -22.76
N ALA A 7 -6.32 23.24 -23.55
CA ALA A 7 -6.91 21.97 -23.11
C ALA A 7 -5.87 20.85 -22.94
N ILE A 8 -4.83 20.83 -23.80
CA ILE A 8 -3.76 19.84 -23.72
C ILE A 8 -2.82 20.13 -22.53
N GLU A 9 -2.52 21.40 -22.24
CA GLU A 9 -1.69 21.77 -21.08
C GLU A 9 -2.42 21.52 -19.75
N ALA A 10 -3.71 21.83 -19.66
CA ALA A 10 -4.53 21.54 -18.49
C ALA A 10 -4.64 20.01 -18.24
N GLY A 11 -4.83 19.22 -19.29
CA GLY A 11 -4.85 17.75 -19.20
C GLY A 11 -3.52 17.19 -18.68
N ARG A 12 -2.38 17.69 -19.19
CA ARG A 12 -1.03 17.27 -18.77
C ARG A 12 -0.69 17.70 -17.34
N ALA A 13 -1.10 18.90 -16.92
CA ALA A 13 -0.90 19.38 -15.55
C ALA A 13 -1.73 18.57 -14.53
N THR A 14 -2.95 18.17 -14.91
CA THR A 14 -3.80 17.32 -14.07
C THR A 14 -3.25 15.89 -13.99
N LEU A 15 -2.80 15.32 -15.11
CA LEU A 15 -2.17 13.99 -15.17
C LEU A 15 -0.89 13.92 -14.34
N SER A 16 -0.03 14.94 -14.47
CA SER A 16 1.21 15.05 -13.67
C SER A 16 0.91 15.12 -12.18
N ARG A 17 -0.09 15.93 -11.78
CA ARG A 17 -0.54 15.99 -10.37
C ARG A 17 -1.07 14.65 -9.89
N THR A 18 -1.95 13.99 -10.63
CA THR A 18 -2.48 12.66 -10.26
C THR A 18 -1.38 11.61 -10.13
N LEU A 19 -0.40 11.60 -11.04
CA LEU A 19 0.74 10.68 -10.96
C LEU A 19 1.62 10.96 -9.74
N VAL A 20 1.87 12.23 -9.43
CA VAL A 20 2.60 12.62 -8.22
C VAL A 20 1.83 12.21 -6.95
N THR A 21 0.52 12.41 -6.91
CA THR A 21 -0.31 12.01 -5.75
C THR A 21 -0.35 10.50 -5.58
N CYS A 22 -0.57 9.73 -6.65
CA CYS A 22 -0.50 8.27 -6.62
C CYS A 22 0.88 7.76 -6.21
N GLY A 23 1.95 8.37 -6.73
CA GLY A 23 3.32 8.03 -6.35
C GLY A 23 3.60 8.29 -4.87
N LEU A 24 3.15 9.43 -4.34
CA LEU A 24 3.26 9.75 -2.92
C LEU A 24 2.47 8.77 -2.04
N LEU A 25 1.24 8.43 -2.42
CA LEU A 25 0.41 7.47 -1.69
C LEU A 25 1.04 6.06 -1.70
N LEU A 26 1.62 5.63 -2.82
CA LEU A 26 2.39 4.39 -2.90
C LEU A 26 3.61 4.42 -1.97
N LEU A 27 4.35 5.53 -1.95
CA LEU A 27 5.49 5.69 -1.05
C LEU A 27 5.05 5.60 0.42
N VAL A 28 3.97 6.27 0.80
CA VAL A 28 3.39 6.20 2.14
C VAL A 28 2.94 4.78 2.49
N LEU A 29 2.29 4.07 1.57
CA LEU A 29 1.89 2.68 1.77
C LEU A 29 3.11 1.77 2.02
N VAL A 30 4.17 1.93 1.22
CA VAL A 30 5.43 1.19 1.40
C VAL A 30 6.05 1.50 2.75
N LEU A 31 6.08 2.77 3.17
CA LEU A 31 6.60 3.16 4.49
C LEU A 31 5.77 2.55 5.63
N ILE A 32 4.45 2.48 5.50
CA ILE A 32 3.56 1.84 6.49
C ILE A 32 3.83 0.33 6.54
N LEU A 33 3.99 -0.34 5.40
CA LEU A 33 4.30 -1.77 5.34
C LEU A 33 5.67 -2.08 5.98
N VAL A 34 6.67 -1.26 5.68
CA VAL A 34 8.01 -1.36 6.30
C VAL A 34 7.92 -1.07 7.80
N GLY A 35 7.19 -0.04 8.20
CA GLY A 35 6.94 0.30 9.61
C GLY A 35 6.26 -0.83 10.37
N ALA A 36 5.23 -1.46 9.79
CA ALA A 36 4.54 -2.61 10.37
C ALA A 36 5.44 -3.86 10.47
N ALA A 37 6.41 -4.02 9.56
CA ALA A 37 7.40 -5.10 9.64
C ALA A 37 8.43 -4.84 10.75
N VAL A 38 8.84 -3.59 10.96
CA VAL A 38 9.83 -3.19 11.97
C VAL A 38 9.21 -3.08 13.38
N VAL A 39 7.97 -2.61 13.48
CA VAL A 39 7.24 -2.46 14.75
C VAL A 39 6.50 -3.76 15.04
N GLY A 40 7.14 -4.63 15.81
CA GLY A 40 6.48 -5.78 16.43
C GLY A 40 7.30 -6.34 17.58
N SER A 41 6.68 -7.21 18.38
CA SER A 41 7.19 -7.74 19.67
C SER A 41 8.61 -8.33 19.65
N GLN A 42 9.18 -8.59 18.47
CA GLN A 42 10.57 -8.97 18.23
C GLN A 42 11.08 -8.16 17.03
N ARG A 43 12.27 -7.52 17.16
CA ARG A 43 12.91 -6.78 16.08
C ARG A 43 13.38 -7.78 15.02
N LEU A 44 12.59 -7.96 13.97
CA LEU A 44 12.91 -8.86 12.86
C LEU A 44 13.53 -8.03 11.74
N PRO A 45 14.81 -8.23 11.39
CA PRO A 45 15.43 -7.56 10.25
C PRO A 45 14.66 -7.90 8.97
N LEU A 46 14.39 -6.89 8.12
CA LEU A 46 13.67 -7.07 6.85
C LEU A 46 14.34 -8.11 5.95
N ALA A 47 15.68 -8.17 5.96
CA ALA A 47 16.47 -9.15 5.24
C ALA A 47 16.17 -10.59 5.70
N SER A 48 16.06 -10.81 7.02
CA SER A 48 15.73 -12.12 7.59
C SER A 48 14.28 -12.52 7.31
N SER A 49 13.34 -11.58 7.36
CA SER A 49 11.93 -11.80 7.03
C SER A 49 11.74 -12.19 5.55
N LEU A 50 12.39 -11.47 4.63
CA LEU A 50 12.37 -11.78 3.20
C LEU A 50 13.04 -13.12 2.89
N CYS A 51 14.15 -13.41 3.58
CA CYS A 51 14.83 -14.69 3.49
C CYS A 51 13.94 -15.86 3.98
N ALA A 52 13.18 -15.66 5.06
CA ALA A 52 12.23 -16.66 5.58
C ALA A 52 11.03 -16.87 4.64
N LEU A 53 10.55 -15.80 4.00
CA LEU A 53 9.54 -15.83 2.93
C LEU A 53 10.04 -16.56 1.68
N SER A 54 11.34 -16.44 1.37
CA SER A 54 12.01 -17.15 0.26
C SER A 54 12.23 -18.65 0.56
N GLY A 55 11.81 -19.13 1.73
CA GLY A 55 11.92 -20.54 2.12
C GLY A 55 13.30 -20.95 2.63
N SER A 56 14.26 -20.03 2.69
CA SER A 56 15.63 -20.33 3.11
C SER A 56 15.70 -20.60 4.62
N SER A 57 16.44 -21.64 5.02
CA SER A 57 16.56 -22.09 6.41
C SER A 57 17.68 -21.39 7.20
N GLY A 58 18.55 -20.62 6.53
CA GLY A 58 19.75 -19.99 7.11
C GLY A 58 19.60 -18.51 7.50
N CYS A 59 18.39 -18.02 7.81
CA CYS A 59 18.12 -16.58 7.94
C CYS A 59 18.39 -15.98 9.33
N GLY A 60 18.99 -16.74 10.26
CA GLY A 60 19.28 -16.29 11.63
C GLY A 60 18.04 -16.11 12.53
N LEU A 61 16.90 -16.68 12.13
CA LEU A 61 15.63 -16.63 12.86
C LEU A 61 15.43 -17.90 13.67
N SER A 62 14.93 -17.76 14.91
CA SER A 62 14.48 -18.93 15.67
C SER A 62 13.24 -19.57 15.02
N PRO A 63 13.01 -20.88 15.20
CA PRO A 63 11.84 -21.55 14.66
C PRO A 63 10.52 -20.91 15.14
N GLU A 64 10.47 -20.40 16.37
CA GLU A 64 9.31 -19.66 16.89
C GLU A 64 9.08 -18.32 16.20
N GLN A 65 10.16 -17.56 15.95
CA GLN A 65 10.08 -16.28 15.22
C GLN A 65 9.60 -16.49 13.78
N ARG A 66 10.01 -17.61 13.14
CA ARG A 66 9.54 -17.98 11.80
C ARG A 66 8.04 -18.29 11.79
N ALA A 67 7.55 -19.06 12.78
CA ALA A 67 6.12 -19.35 12.92
C ALA A 67 5.30 -18.07 13.16
N ILE A 68 5.73 -17.18 14.06
CA ILE A 68 5.07 -15.89 14.30
C ILE A 68 5.01 -15.05 13.00
N LEU A 69 6.06 -15.06 12.20
CA LEU A 69 6.10 -14.31 10.95
C LEU A 69 5.14 -14.88 9.91
N LEU A 70 5.19 -16.19 9.66
CA LEU A 70 4.42 -16.85 8.60
C LEU A 70 2.95 -17.07 8.99
N ASP A 71 2.67 -17.43 10.24
CA ASP A 71 1.33 -17.84 10.67
C ASP A 71 0.52 -16.68 11.26
N ILE A 72 1.17 -15.60 11.72
CA ILE A 72 0.48 -14.47 12.38
C ILE A 72 0.63 -13.17 11.60
N ARG A 73 1.87 -12.76 11.30
CA ARG A 73 2.12 -11.43 10.71
C ARG A 73 1.73 -11.38 9.24
N LEU A 74 2.18 -12.35 8.46
CA LEU A 74 1.93 -12.42 7.02
C LEU A 74 0.44 -12.45 6.68
N PRO A 75 -0.41 -13.31 7.28
CA PRO A 75 -1.85 -13.29 6.99
C PRO A 75 -2.50 -11.98 7.43
N ARG A 76 -2.07 -11.36 8.54
CA ARG A 76 -2.61 -10.06 8.98
C ARG A 76 -2.28 -8.93 7.99
N ILE A 77 -1.06 -8.89 7.45
CA ILE A 77 -0.65 -7.89 6.45
C ILE A 77 -1.46 -8.06 5.17
N LEU A 78 -1.63 -9.31 4.70
CA LEU A 78 -2.44 -9.60 3.52
C LEU A 78 -3.90 -9.22 3.72
N LEU A 79 -4.47 -9.55 4.88
CA LEU A 79 -5.85 -9.20 5.21
C LEU A 79 -6.03 -7.68 5.28
N ALA A 80 -5.13 -6.96 5.95
CA ALA A 80 -5.18 -5.50 6.02
C ALA A 80 -5.11 -4.85 4.63
N GLY A 81 -4.23 -5.37 3.75
CA GLY A 81 -4.16 -4.94 2.35
C GLY A 81 -5.45 -5.20 1.58
N ALA A 82 -6.00 -6.41 1.69
CA ALA A 82 -7.25 -6.77 1.02
C ALA A 82 -8.44 -5.91 1.48
N VAL A 83 -8.61 -5.76 2.79
CA VAL A 83 -9.68 -4.93 3.38
C VAL A 83 -9.52 -3.47 2.98
N GLY A 84 -8.30 -2.92 3.01
CA GLY A 84 -8.02 -1.56 2.56
C GLY A 84 -8.39 -1.34 1.09
N MET A 85 -8.06 -2.29 0.20
CA MET A 85 -8.46 -2.23 -1.21
C MET A 85 -9.98 -2.25 -1.39
N CYS A 86 -10.70 -3.10 -0.65
CA CYS A 86 -12.16 -3.16 -0.70
C CYS A 86 -12.80 -1.85 -0.22
N LEU A 87 -12.33 -1.29 0.90
CA LEU A 87 -12.84 -0.01 1.41
C LEU A 87 -12.56 1.16 0.46
N ALA A 88 -11.35 1.22 -0.10
CA ALA A 88 -10.98 2.25 -1.06
C ALA A 88 -11.84 2.19 -2.33
N THR A 89 -12.07 0.99 -2.86
CA THR A 89 -12.90 0.80 -4.07
C THR A 89 -14.38 1.10 -3.80
N ALA A 90 -14.92 0.70 -2.65
CA ALA A 90 -16.28 1.06 -2.23
C ALA A 90 -16.45 2.59 -2.07
N GLY A 91 -15.51 3.27 -1.40
CA GLY A 91 -15.55 4.72 -1.25
C GLY A 91 -15.46 5.46 -2.58
N ALA A 92 -14.54 5.06 -3.46
CA ALA A 92 -14.39 5.66 -4.79
C ALA A 92 -15.64 5.46 -5.67
N SER A 93 -16.29 4.30 -5.59
CA SER A 93 -17.52 4.03 -6.34
C SER A 93 -18.71 4.83 -5.79
N TYR A 94 -18.84 4.99 -4.47
CA TYR A 94 -19.86 5.86 -3.87
C TYR A 94 -19.67 7.33 -4.25
N GLN A 95 -18.43 7.84 -4.20
CA GLN A 95 -18.10 9.21 -4.60
C GLN A 95 -18.40 9.45 -6.09
N ALA A 96 -18.17 8.45 -6.95
CA ALA A 96 -18.49 8.51 -8.38
C ALA A 96 -20.00 8.48 -8.65
N LEU A 97 -20.75 7.62 -7.94
CA LEU A 97 -22.21 7.51 -8.09
C LEU A 97 -22.93 8.80 -7.67
N LEU A 98 -22.54 9.36 -6.52
CA LEU A 98 -23.14 10.58 -5.98
C LEU A 98 -22.56 11.85 -6.62
N ARG A 99 -21.48 11.73 -7.40
CA ARG A 99 -20.69 12.83 -7.94
C ARG A 99 -20.33 13.87 -6.86
N ASN A 100 -20.12 13.38 -5.64
CA ASN A 100 -19.82 14.19 -4.47
C ASN A 100 -18.57 13.62 -3.79
N PRO A 101 -17.43 14.31 -3.84
CA PRO A 101 -16.18 13.85 -3.24
C PRO A 101 -16.22 13.82 -1.70
N LEU A 102 -17.26 14.36 -1.07
CA LEU A 102 -17.50 14.30 0.38
C LEU A 102 -18.45 13.16 0.79
N ALA A 103 -18.90 12.34 -0.16
CA ALA A 103 -19.71 11.19 0.17
C ALA A 103 -18.82 10.08 0.73
N GLU A 104 -19.05 9.74 1.99
CA GLU A 104 -18.38 8.66 2.69
C GLU A 104 -19.34 7.45 2.76
N PRO A 105 -18.84 6.21 2.59
CA PRO A 105 -19.63 4.99 2.75
C PRO A 105 -20.04 4.72 4.21
#